data_AF-A0A358Q7B3-F1
#
_entry.id   AF-A0A358Q7B3-F1
#
_cell.length_a   1.000
_cell.length_b   1.000
_cell.length_c   1.000
_cell.angle_alpha   90.00
_cell.angle_beta   90.00
_cell.angle_gamma   90.00
#
_symmetry.space_group_name_H-M   'P 1'
#
loop_
_entity.id
_entity.type
_entity.pdbx_description
1 polymer ?
#
loop_
_entity_poly.entity_id
_entity_poly.type
_entity_poly.pdbx_seq_one_letter_code
_entity_poly.pdbx_strand_id
1 'polypeptide(L)'
;MTRLKQNDVIMIPTALEEYNAELVRITGCSLREIAAHAAGKGASEASTLKPRVAVIPMTCGQGIIEGFVESVASIICFLGFDAVITKSRDAGGLAEAVQNGSEILFMADDDRFVAINLRTGKVSDNGDATGKGYVSGLFHMCDGLESKNVLVFGAGPVGSSAALALKRFGAEVSIYDIDLSASRLLSKKLMNQGYAIKVETDLNEALGSHNILVDACPSADFIMPQHISEDTMIAAPGIPLGIQAAGLAKLSNQLLHDPLQIGVATMIFDVLECSP
;
A
#
# COMPACT_ATOMS: atom_id res chain seq x y z
N MET A 1 -11.87 6.91 3.83
CA MET A 1 -11.10 5.70 3.50
C MET A 1 -12.10 4.61 3.11
N THR A 2 -11.82 3.73 2.16
CA THR A 2 -12.70 2.58 1.95
C THR A 2 -12.43 1.56 3.03
N ARG A 3 -13.45 1.26 3.82
CA ARG A 3 -13.38 0.24 4.85
C ARG A 3 -13.40 -1.14 4.19
N LEU A 4 -12.42 -1.97 4.50
CA LEU A 4 -12.39 -3.37 4.08
C LEU A 4 -13.58 -4.14 4.64
N LYS A 5 -13.96 -5.21 3.96
CA LYS A 5 -14.95 -6.18 4.40
C LYS A 5 -14.22 -7.46 4.82
N GLN A 6 -14.92 -8.30 5.58
CA GLN A 6 -14.41 -9.62 5.99
C GLN A 6 -13.89 -10.44 4.80
N ASN A 7 -14.63 -10.46 3.69
CA ASN A 7 -14.24 -11.23 2.50
C ASN A 7 -12.94 -10.73 1.85
N ASP A 8 -12.56 -9.48 2.08
CA ASP A 8 -11.32 -8.92 1.57
C ASP A 8 -10.10 -9.43 2.36
N VAL A 9 -10.30 -9.89 3.60
CA VAL A 9 -9.18 -10.22 4.51
C VAL A 9 -9.12 -11.69 4.92
N ILE A 10 -10.24 -12.40 5.01
CA ILE A 10 -10.30 -13.72 5.66
C ILE A 10 -9.41 -14.80 5.01
N MET A 11 -9.12 -14.65 3.72
CA MET A 11 -8.27 -15.59 2.98
C MET A 11 -6.78 -15.25 3.01
N ILE A 12 -6.40 -14.07 3.51
CA ILE A 12 -5.01 -13.63 3.54
C ILE A 12 -4.11 -14.63 4.28
N PRO A 13 -4.41 -15.08 5.51
CA PRO A 13 -3.51 -15.94 6.27
C PRO A 13 -3.11 -17.23 5.54
N THR A 14 -3.99 -17.79 4.72
CA THR A 14 -3.75 -19.04 4.00
C THR A 14 -3.16 -18.84 2.59
N ALA A 15 -3.17 -17.62 2.06
CA ALA A 15 -2.73 -17.30 0.71
C ALA A 15 -1.37 -16.56 0.65
N LEU A 16 -0.74 -16.25 1.78
CA LEU A 16 0.49 -15.44 1.83
C LEU A 16 1.66 -16.01 1.03
N GLU A 17 1.90 -17.33 1.10
CA GLU A 17 2.97 -17.98 0.35
C GLU A 17 2.74 -17.91 -1.16
N GLU A 18 1.50 -18.18 -1.60
CA GLU A 18 1.12 -18.11 -3.01
C GLU A 18 1.23 -16.69 -3.54
N TYR A 19 0.70 -15.72 -2.79
CA TYR A 19 0.80 -14.31 -3.13
C TYR A 19 2.26 -13.82 -3.20
N ASN A 20 3.10 -14.23 -2.25
CA ASN A 20 4.52 -13.88 -2.28
C ASN A 20 5.26 -14.50 -3.47
N ALA A 21 4.93 -15.75 -3.84
CA ALA A 21 5.47 -16.38 -5.05
C ALA A 21 5.01 -15.64 -6.32
N GLU A 22 3.77 -15.15 -6.34
CA GLU A 22 3.27 -14.29 -7.41
C GLU A 22 4.02 -12.95 -7.47
N LEU A 23 4.27 -12.29 -6.33
CA LEU A 23 5.08 -11.07 -6.29
C LEU A 23 6.48 -11.28 -6.89
N VAL A 24 7.15 -12.37 -6.53
CA VAL A 24 8.47 -12.72 -7.10
C VAL A 24 8.36 -12.93 -8.61
N ARG A 25 7.28 -13.57 -9.07
CA ARG A 25 7.05 -13.82 -10.50
C ARG A 25 6.83 -12.53 -11.31
N ILE A 26 6.11 -11.55 -10.77
CA ILE A 26 5.74 -10.32 -11.51
C ILE A 26 6.72 -9.16 -11.29
N THR A 27 7.42 -9.13 -10.16
CA THR A 27 8.35 -8.04 -9.81
C THR A 27 9.81 -8.50 -9.70
N GLY A 28 10.08 -9.80 -9.60
CA GLY A 28 11.39 -10.31 -9.20
C GLY A 28 11.69 -10.16 -7.70
N CYS A 29 10.77 -9.62 -6.91
CA CYS A 29 10.94 -9.34 -5.49
C CYS A 29 9.84 -9.98 -4.64
N SER A 30 10.22 -10.42 -3.44
CA SER A 30 9.30 -10.85 -2.39
C SER A 30 8.58 -9.65 -1.75
N LEU A 31 7.50 -9.92 -1.01
CA LEU A 31 6.79 -8.93 -0.21
C LEU A 31 7.74 -8.18 0.75
N ARG A 32 8.69 -8.91 1.34
CA ARG A 32 9.72 -8.36 2.24
C ARG A 32 10.62 -7.36 1.51
N GLU A 33 11.08 -7.71 0.32
CA GLU A 33 11.99 -6.87 -0.47
C GLU A 33 11.28 -5.62 -0.98
N ILE A 34 10.03 -5.75 -1.47
CA ILE A 34 9.21 -4.61 -1.89
C ILE A 34 9.01 -3.63 -0.73
N ALA A 35 8.65 -4.12 0.45
CA ALA A 35 8.43 -3.30 1.64
C ALA A 35 9.72 -2.63 2.15
N ALA A 36 10.84 -3.37 2.15
CA ALA A 36 12.15 -2.82 2.53
C ALA A 36 12.57 -1.70 1.59
N HIS A 37 12.46 -1.92 0.27
CA HIS A 37 12.77 -0.92 -0.75
C HIS A 37 11.87 0.31 -0.62
N ALA A 38 10.57 0.14 -0.39
CA ALA A 38 9.62 1.23 -0.16
C ALA A 38 9.99 2.10 1.06
N ALA A 39 10.53 1.48 2.11
CA ALA A 39 11.00 2.16 3.31
C ALA A 39 12.44 2.74 3.19
N GLY A 40 13.08 2.57 2.03
CA GLY A 40 14.47 2.99 1.79
C GLY A 40 15.51 2.18 2.59
N LYS A 41 15.21 0.91 2.90
CA LYS A 41 16.06 0.00 3.67
C LYS A 41 16.53 -1.15 2.79
N GLY A 42 17.77 -1.61 2.97
CA GLY A 42 18.22 -2.86 2.35
C GLY A 42 17.44 -4.07 2.91
N ALA A 43 17.15 -5.07 2.08
CA ALA A 43 16.43 -6.29 2.50
C ALA A 43 17.16 -7.04 3.65
N SER A 44 18.49 -6.92 3.71
CA SER A 44 19.37 -7.45 4.76
C SER A 44 19.55 -6.49 5.96
N GLU A 45 19.20 -5.22 5.82
CA GLU A 45 19.37 -4.18 6.85
C GLU A 45 18.15 -4.06 7.77
N ALA A 46 17.07 -4.77 7.47
CA ALA A 46 15.91 -4.91 8.34
C ALA A 46 16.26 -5.75 9.57
N SER A 47 16.94 -5.05 10.49
CA SER A 47 17.30 -5.33 11.88
C SER A 47 17.52 -6.80 12.26
N THR A 48 18.73 -7.11 12.73
CA THR A 48 19.04 -8.27 13.57
C THR A 48 18.14 -8.37 14.82
N LEU A 49 17.52 -7.26 15.22
CA LEU A 49 16.47 -7.20 16.24
C LEU A 49 15.11 -7.48 15.60
N LYS A 50 14.39 -8.47 16.13
CA LYS A 50 12.99 -8.75 15.78
C LYS A 50 12.10 -8.16 16.87
N PRO A 51 11.69 -6.89 16.79
CA PRO A 51 10.82 -6.30 17.79
C PRO A 51 9.52 -7.09 17.86
N ARG A 52 9.00 -7.25 19.08
CA ARG A 52 7.69 -7.85 19.29
C ARG A 52 6.62 -6.85 18.87
N VAL A 53 5.66 -7.33 18.08
CA VAL A 53 4.60 -6.52 17.48
C VAL A 53 3.25 -6.93 18.07
N ALA A 54 2.48 -5.96 18.57
CA ALA A 54 1.10 -6.20 19.00
C ALA A 54 0.12 -5.70 17.94
N VAL A 55 -0.86 -6.52 17.60
CA VAL A 55 -2.02 -6.13 16.80
C VAL A 55 -3.21 -6.00 17.74
N ILE A 56 -3.74 -4.78 17.86
CA ILE A 56 -4.77 -4.44 18.84
C ILE A 56 -6.13 -4.33 18.12
N PRO A 57 -7.13 -5.16 18.50
CA PRO A 57 -8.48 -5.00 17.99
C PRO A 57 -9.12 -3.72 18.53
N MET A 58 -9.71 -2.93 17.64
CA MET A 58 -10.39 -1.68 17.98
C MET A 58 -11.91 -1.83 17.76
N THR A 59 -12.70 -1.32 18.69
CA THR A 59 -14.17 -1.39 18.66
C THR A 59 -14.83 -0.05 18.34
N CYS A 60 -14.05 1.03 18.27
CA CYS A 60 -14.56 2.36 17.91
C CYS A 60 -15.08 2.40 16.47
N GLY A 61 -15.93 3.39 16.19
CA GLY A 61 -16.53 3.57 14.86
C GLY A 61 -17.48 2.44 14.50
N GLN A 62 -17.32 1.87 13.31
CA GLN A 62 -18.08 0.72 12.82
C GLN A 62 -17.61 -0.62 13.41
N GLY A 63 -16.66 -0.59 14.33
CA GLY A 63 -16.20 -1.76 15.09
C GLY A 63 -15.34 -2.73 14.29
N ILE A 64 -15.20 -3.93 14.83
CA ILE A 64 -14.27 -4.95 14.35
C ILE A 64 -14.70 -5.51 12.99
N ILE A 65 -13.74 -5.59 12.08
CA ILE A 65 -13.83 -6.41 10.86
C ILE A 65 -13.30 -7.80 11.22
N GLU A 66 -14.16 -8.83 11.11
CA GLU A 66 -13.76 -10.20 11.39
C GLU A 66 -12.61 -10.64 10.47
N GLY A 67 -11.56 -11.23 11.06
CA GLY A 67 -10.37 -11.68 10.33
C GLY A 67 -9.32 -10.59 10.07
N PHE A 68 -9.61 -9.31 10.35
CA PHE A 68 -8.67 -8.22 10.06
C PHE A 68 -7.39 -8.31 10.90
N VAL A 69 -7.52 -8.43 12.22
CA VAL A 69 -6.35 -8.48 13.12
C VAL A 69 -5.55 -9.77 12.93
N GLU A 70 -6.22 -10.88 12.61
CA GLU A 70 -5.60 -12.15 12.25
C GLU A 70 -4.80 -12.03 10.96
N SER A 71 -5.32 -11.31 9.97
CA SER A 71 -4.64 -11.07 8.69
C SER A 71 -3.41 -10.18 8.88
N VAL A 72 -3.54 -9.08 9.60
CA VAL A 72 -2.40 -8.19 9.93
C VAL A 72 -1.31 -8.97 10.68
N ALA A 73 -1.67 -9.73 11.72
CA ALA A 73 -0.72 -10.55 12.47
C ALA A 73 -0.05 -11.61 11.57
N SER A 74 -0.80 -12.25 10.68
CA SER A 74 -0.27 -13.28 9.76
C SER A 74 0.73 -12.69 8.77
N ILE A 75 0.45 -11.51 8.20
CA ILE A 75 1.39 -10.78 7.34
C ILE A 75 2.68 -10.46 8.10
N ILE A 76 2.57 -9.93 9.32
CA ILE A 76 3.74 -9.56 10.13
C ILE A 76 4.58 -10.80 10.51
N CYS A 77 3.93 -11.91 10.89
CA CYS A 77 4.59 -13.19 11.14
C CYS A 77 5.28 -13.73 9.89
N PHE A 78 4.63 -13.66 8.72
CA PHE A 78 5.19 -14.09 7.44
C PHE A 78 6.46 -13.31 7.07
N LEU A 79 6.52 -12.01 7.40
CA LEU A 79 7.72 -11.18 7.24
C LEU A 79 8.83 -11.53 8.25
N GLY A 80 8.58 -12.44 9.18
CA GLY A 80 9.55 -13.00 10.12
C GLY A 80 9.65 -12.26 11.46
N PHE A 81 8.66 -11.44 11.80
CA PHE A 81 8.54 -10.75 13.10
C PHE A 81 7.68 -11.56 14.08
N ASP A 82 7.81 -11.29 15.38
CA ASP A 82 6.97 -11.88 16.42
C ASP A 82 5.71 -11.03 16.61
N ALA A 83 4.59 -11.44 15.98
CA ALA A 83 3.30 -10.76 16.13
C ALA A 83 2.38 -11.47 17.11
N VAL A 84 1.73 -10.68 17.98
CA VAL A 84 0.70 -11.17 18.90
C VAL A 84 -0.55 -10.32 18.81
N ILE A 85 -1.72 -10.95 18.86
CA ILE A 85 -3.00 -10.25 18.95
C ILE A 85 -3.34 -10.10 20.43
N THR A 86 -3.69 -8.89 20.85
CA THR A 86 -4.09 -8.66 22.25
C THR A 86 -5.46 -9.28 22.53
N LYS A 87 -5.63 -9.86 23.72
CA LYS A 87 -6.94 -10.38 24.16
C LYS A 87 -7.92 -9.25 24.44
N SER A 88 -7.41 -8.18 25.05
CA SER A 88 -8.12 -6.95 25.33
C SER A 88 -8.19 -6.08 24.07
N ARG A 89 -9.19 -5.20 24.03
CA ARG A 89 -9.46 -4.30 22.91
C ARG A 89 -9.19 -2.86 23.30
N ASP A 90 -9.08 -1.98 22.31
CA ASP A 90 -8.99 -0.53 22.52
C ASP A 90 -7.86 -0.15 23.51
N ALA A 91 -8.13 0.77 24.45
CA ALA A 91 -7.18 1.16 25.48
C ALA A 91 -6.70 -0.01 26.36
N GLY A 92 -7.54 -1.02 26.59
CA GLY A 92 -7.16 -2.23 27.34
C GLY A 92 -6.14 -3.07 26.56
N GLY A 93 -6.33 -3.19 25.24
CA GLY A 93 -5.38 -3.86 24.35
C GLY A 93 -4.05 -3.11 24.26
N LEU A 94 -4.09 -1.77 24.19
CA LEU A 94 -2.90 -0.94 24.27
C LEU A 94 -2.10 -1.20 25.57
N ALA A 95 -2.79 -1.18 26.73
CA ALA A 95 -2.16 -1.46 28.01
C ALA A 95 -1.56 -2.87 28.07
N GLU A 96 -2.29 -3.87 27.58
CA GLU A 96 -1.83 -5.26 27.48
C GLU A 96 -0.57 -5.39 26.61
N ALA A 97 -0.55 -4.76 25.43
CA ALA A 97 0.59 -4.79 24.53
C ALA A 97 1.86 -4.24 25.18
N VAL A 98 1.75 -3.10 25.86
CA VAL A 98 2.87 -2.44 26.57
C VAL A 98 3.34 -3.28 27.74
N GLN A 99 2.42 -3.79 28.57
CA GLN A 99 2.75 -4.64 29.71
C GLN A 99 3.45 -5.95 29.30
N ASN A 100 3.11 -6.47 28.12
CA ASN A 100 3.73 -7.68 27.56
C ASN A 100 5.02 -7.40 26.77
N GLY A 101 5.52 -6.16 26.79
CA GLY A 101 6.80 -5.79 26.18
C GLY A 101 6.77 -5.70 24.65
N SER A 102 5.60 -5.43 24.05
CA SER A 102 5.52 -5.14 22.62
C SER A 102 6.18 -3.81 22.33
N GLU A 103 6.95 -3.73 21.25
CA GLU A 103 7.69 -2.53 20.86
C GLU A 103 7.04 -1.79 19.71
N ILE A 104 6.31 -2.52 18.86
CA ILE A 104 5.53 -1.95 17.77
C ILE A 104 4.07 -2.30 17.98
N LEU A 105 3.20 -1.31 17.78
CA LEU A 105 1.75 -1.46 17.87
C LEU A 105 1.11 -1.26 16.50
N PHE A 106 0.22 -2.16 16.11
CA PHE A 106 -0.68 -2.02 14.97
C PHE A 106 -2.11 -1.91 15.48
N MET A 107 -2.83 -0.89 15.01
CA MET A 107 -4.24 -0.67 15.33
C MET A 107 -4.91 0.17 14.27
N ALA A 108 -6.19 -0.09 14.03
CA ALA A 108 -6.98 0.62 13.02
C ALA A 108 -8.35 1.01 13.57
N ASP A 109 -8.77 2.23 13.31
CA ASP A 109 -10.17 2.66 13.35
C ASP A 109 -10.68 2.93 11.93
N ASP A 110 -11.85 3.56 11.79
CA ASP A 110 -12.45 3.86 10.48
C ASP A 110 -11.68 4.93 9.69
N ASP A 111 -10.88 5.76 10.36
CA ASP A 111 -10.20 6.92 9.80
C ASP A 111 -8.69 6.72 9.65
N ARG A 112 -8.09 5.89 10.49
CA ARG A 112 -6.65 5.67 10.56
C ARG A 112 -6.32 4.21 10.82
N PHE A 113 -5.39 3.70 10.01
CA PHE A 113 -4.67 2.46 10.31
C PHE A 113 -3.20 2.80 10.46
N VAL A 114 -2.64 2.54 11.65
CA VAL A 114 -1.29 2.98 12.00
C VAL A 114 -0.42 1.85 12.56
N ALA A 115 0.87 1.97 12.30
CA ALA A 115 1.93 1.27 13.02
C ALA A 115 2.70 2.29 13.86
N ILE A 116 2.98 1.98 15.12
CA ILE A 116 3.69 2.88 16.05
C ILE A 116 4.83 2.12 16.70
N ASN A 117 6.06 2.61 16.54
CA ASN A 117 7.21 2.12 17.28
C ASN A 117 7.34 2.89 18.60
N LEU A 118 7.17 2.20 19.72
CA LEU A 118 7.18 2.78 21.06
C LEU A 118 8.57 3.25 21.51
N ARG A 119 9.65 2.71 20.94
CA ARG A 119 11.01 3.13 21.26
C ARG A 119 11.37 4.45 20.58
N THR A 120 11.03 4.59 19.30
CA THR A 120 11.41 5.76 18.49
C THR A 120 10.33 6.85 18.45
N GLY A 121 9.10 6.51 18.79
CA GLY A 121 7.93 7.36 18.54
C GLY A 121 7.57 7.47 17.06
N LYS A 122 8.20 6.70 16.16
CA LYS A 122 7.88 6.74 14.73
C LYS A 122 6.50 6.14 14.48
N VAL A 123 5.72 6.83 13.66
CA VAL A 123 4.38 6.41 13.23
C VAL A 123 4.39 6.25 11.71
N SER A 124 3.87 5.11 11.24
CA SER A 124 3.54 4.91 9.83
C SER A 124 2.01 4.88 9.68
N ASP A 125 1.51 5.64 8.72
CA ASP A 125 0.10 5.67 8.33
C ASP A 125 -0.11 4.76 7.12
N ASN A 126 -1.16 3.94 7.14
CA ASN A 126 -1.44 3.00 6.07
C ASN A 126 -1.59 3.65 4.69
N GLY A 127 -2.19 4.84 4.61
CA GLY A 127 -2.35 5.54 3.33
C GLY A 127 -0.99 5.87 2.70
N ASP A 128 -0.07 6.37 3.52
CA ASP A 128 1.29 6.68 3.09
C ASP A 128 2.09 5.41 2.74
N ALA A 129 2.06 4.41 3.63
CA ALA A 129 2.77 3.16 3.43
C ALA A 129 2.29 2.38 2.19
N THR A 130 0.96 2.30 1.98
CA THR A 130 0.39 1.63 0.81
C THR A 130 0.84 2.28 -0.49
N GLY A 131 0.80 3.62 -0.57
CA GLY A 131 1.23 4.34 -1.76
C GLY A 131 2.70 4.06 -2.11
N LYS A 132 3.61 4.12 -1.12
CA LYS A 132 5.03 3.78 -1.33
C LYS A 132 5.24 2.31 -1.71
N GLY A 133 4.56 1.39 -1.03
CA GLY A 133 4.70 -0.05 -1.24
C GLY A 133 4.31 -0.46 -2.65
N TYR A 134 3.17 0.04 -3.14
CA TYR A 134 2.71 -0.23 -4.50
C TYR A 134 3.60 0.41 -5.56
N VAL A 135 4.10 1.63 -5.33
CA VAL A 135 5.07 2.25 -6.25
C VAL A 135 6.40 1.50 -6.25
N SER A 136 6.84 0.97 -5.11
CA SER A 136 8.02 0.11 -5.02
C SER A 136 7.85 -1.18 -5.83
N GLY A 137 6.71 -1.86 -5.70
CA GLY A 137 6.40 -3.02 -6.53
C GLY A 137 6.35 -2.67 -8.03
N LEU A 138 5.69 -1.56 -8.38
CA LEU A 138 5.61 -1.06 -9.76
C LEU A 138 6.99 -0.71 -10.34
N PHE A 139 7.87 -0.14 -9.53
CA PHE A 139 9.25 0.13 -9.92
C PHE A 139 9.95 -1.13 -10.38
N HIS A 140 9.79 -2.22 -9.64
CA HIS A 140 10.38 -3.52 -10.00
C HIS A 140 9.69 -4.16 -11.22
N MET A 141 8.35 -4.09 -11.33
CA MET A 141 7.64 -4.54 -12.54
C MET A 141 8.11 -3.81 -13.82
N CYS A 142 8.53 -2.56 -13.67
CA CYS A 142 8.93 -1.71 -14.79
C CYS A 142 10.45 -1.69 -15.04
N ASP A 143 11.26 -2.42 -14.28
CA ASP A 143 12.74 -2.27 -14.30
C ASP A 143 13.19 -0.80 -14.12
N GLY A 144 12.52 -0.09 -13.22
CA GLY A 144 12.72 1.34 -12.96
C GLY A 144 11.64 2.25 -13.54
N LEU A 145 11.60 3.49 -13.04
CA LEU A 145 10.55 4.48 -13.37
C LEU A 145 11.10 5.82 -13.88
N GLU A 146 12.41 5.98 -13.97
CA GLU A 146 13.06 7.21 -14.45
C GLU A 146 12.51 7.60 -15.84
N SER A 147 12.02 8.84 -15.96
CA SER A 147 11.43 9.41 -17.18
C SER A 147 10.21 8.66 -17.75
N LYS A 148 9.62 7.71 -17.00
CA LYS A 148 8.42 6.99 -17.44
C LYS A 148 7.16 7.79 -17.13
N ASN A 149 6.22 7.84 -18.07
CA ASN A 149 4.92 8.48 -17.87
C ASN A 149 4.00 7.55 -17.09
N VAL A 150 3.62 7.97 -15.89
CA VAL A 150 2.76 7.21 -14.97
C VAL A 150 1.50 8.01 -14.65
N LEU A 151 0.35 7.39 -14.83
CA LEU A 151 -0.95 7.97 -14.47
C LEU A 151 -1.41 7.43 -13.12
N VAL A 152 -1.67 8.33 -12.18
CA VAL A 152 -2.25 8.02 -10.88
C VAL A 152 -3.73 8.36 -10.91
N PHE A 153 -4.57 7.43 -10.45
CA PHE A 153 -5.98 7.63 -10.21
C PHE A 153 -6.23 7.79 -8.72
N GLY A 154 -6.90 8.89 -8.36
CA GLY A 154 -7.22 9.25 -6.98
C GLY A 154 -6.14 10.11 -6.34
N ALA A 155 -6.53 11.27 -5.83
CA ALA A 155 -5.69 12.22 -5.11
C ALA A 155 -5.88 12.15 -3.59
N GLY A 156 -6.43 11.04 -3.09
CA GLY A 156 -6.56 10.73 -1.66
C GLY A 156 -5.21 10.40 -0.98
N PRO A 157 -5.21 9.89 0.27
CA PRO A 157 -3.99 9.59 1.01
C PRO A 157 -3.01 8.66 0.26
N VAL A 158 -3.53 7.55 -0.29
CA VAL A 158 -2.73 6.56 -1.03
C VAL A 158 -2.17 7.14 -2.32
N GLY A 159 -3.03 7.71 -3.19
CA GLY A 159 -2.57 8.28 -4.45
C GLY A 159 -1.66 9.50 -4.28
N SER A 160 -1.85 10.31 -3.22
CA SER A 160 -0.93 11.38 -2.86
C SER A 160 0.47 10.86 -2.51
N SER A 161 0.54 9.77 -1.74
CA SER A 161 1.83 9.15 -1.40
C SER A 161 2.47 8.47 -2.61
N ALA A 162 1.67 7.77 -3.42
CA ALA A 162 2.13 7.17 -4.66
C ALA A 162 2.72 8.22 -5.63
N ALA A 163 2.02 9.34 -5.86
CA ALA A 163 2.52 10.42 -6.71
C ALA A 163 3.85 10.99 -6.22
N LEU A 164 4.03 11.17 -4.90
CA LEU A 164 5.30 11.62 -4.34
C LEU A 164 6.41 10.57 -4.52
N ALA A 165 6.11 9.29 -4.27
CA ALA A 165 7.06 8.20 -4.44
C ALA A 165 7.51 8.08 -5.91
N LEU A 166 6.57 8.16 -6.86
CA LEU A 166 6.84 8.16 -8.29
C LEU A 166 7.80 9.30 -8.68
N LYS A 167 7.55 10.53 -8.21
CA LYS A 167 8.44 11.67 -8.49
C LYS A 167 9.83 11.49 -7.88
N ARG A 168 9.96 10.83 -6.73
CA ARG A 168 11.27 10.49 -6.14
C ARG A 168 12.04 9.44 -6.95
N PHE A 169 11.33 8.56 -7.67
CA PHE A 169 11.92 7.62 -8.62
C PHE A 169 12.10 8.20 -10.04
N GLY A 170 11.95 9.51 -10.21
CA GLY A 170 12.20 10.20 -11.48
C GLY A 170 11.10 10.05 -12.53
N ALA A 171 9.90 9.58 -12.15
CA ALA A 171 8.79 9.44 -13.09
C ALA A 171 8.21 10.80 -13.53
N GLU A 172 7.62 10.81 -14.72
CA GLU A 172 6.70 11.85 -15.16
C GLU A 172 5.29 11.46 -14.74
N VAL A 173 4.69 12.27 -13.86
CA VAL A 173 3.44 11.90 -13.17
C VAL A 173 2.29 12.75 -13.67
N SER A 174 1.24 12.06 -14.12
CA SER A 174 -0.09 12.60 -14.38
C SER A 174 -1.02 12.15 -13.27
N ILE A 175 -1.88 13.04 -12.78
CA ILE A 175 -2.91 12.73 -11.78
C ILE A 175 -4.29 12.98 -12.35
N TYR A 176 -5.20 12.04 -12.12
CA TYR A 176 -6.63 12.20 -12.34
C TYR A 176 -7.39 11.87 -11.06
N ASP A 177 -8.33 12.74 -10.69
CA ASP A 177 -9.33 12.48 -9.66
C ASP A 177 -10.67 12.99 -10.18
N ILE A 178 -11.76 12.29 -9.85
CA ILE A 178 -13.12 12.72 -10.20
C ILE A 178 -13.43 14.11 -9.61
N ASP A 179 -12.85 14.42 -8.45
CA ASP A 179 -12.79 15.77 -7.92
C ASP A 179 -11.52 16.46 -8.42
N LEU A 180 -11.68 17.25 -9.49
CA LEU A 180 -10.60 18.06 -10.05
C LEU A 180 -9.91 18.98 -9.02
N SER A 181 -10.62 19.41 -7.96
CA SER A 181 -10.03 20.23 -6.91
C SER A 181 -9.00 19.45 -6.09
N ALA A 182 -9.21 18.16 -5.85
CA ALA A 182 -8.27 17.28 -5.17
C ALA A 182 -6.98 17.11 -5.97
N SER A 183 -7.08 16.87 -7.28
CA SER A 183 -5.93 16.79 -8.19
C SER A 183 -5.12 18.10 -8.20
N ARG A 184 -5.79 19.25 -8.25
CA ARG A 184 -5.14 20.57 -8.19
C ARG A 184 -4.46 20.83 -6.85
N LEU A 185 -5.09 20.43 -5.74
CA LEU A 185 -4.53 20.57 -4.40
C LEU A 185 -3.25 19.73 -4.25
N LEU A 186 -3.28 18.47 -4.72
CA LEU A 186 -2.12 17.60 -4.72
C LEU A 186 -1.00 18.17 -5.60
N SER A 187 -1.33 18.63 -6.82
CA SER A 187 -0.36 19.27 -7.71
C SER A 187 0.31 20.47 -7.04
N LYS A 188 -0.45 21.37 -6.41
CA LYS A 188 0.10 22.49 -5.65
C LYS A 188 0.98 22.03 -4.49
N LYS A 189 0.57 21.00 -3.75
CA LYS A 189 1.32 20.45 -2.61
C LYS A 189 2.67 19.89 -3.07
N LEU A 190 2.72 19.14 -4.17
CA LEU A 190 3.96 18.59 -4.71
C LEU A 190 4.83 19.66 -5.35
N MET A 191 4.24 20.66 -6.02
CA MET A 191 4.98 21.79 -6.56
C MET A 191 5.71 22.57 -5.46
N ASN A 192 5.07 22.76 -4.29
CA ASN A 192 5.72 23.36 -3.11
C ASN A 192 6.89 22.54 -2.56
N GLN A 193 6.99 21.25 -2.92
CA GLN A 193 8.10 20.36 -2.59
C GLN A 193 9.12 20.23 -3.73
N GLY A 194 8.97 21.01 -4.81
CA GLY A 194 9.86 20.99 -5.97
C GLY A 194 9.49 19.96 -7.04
N TYR A 195 8.33 19.31 -6.94
CA TYR A 195 7.88 18.30 -7.90
C TYR A 195 6.70 18.81 -8.74
N ALA A 196 6.90 18.90 -10.06
CA ALA A 196 5.82 19.17 -10.99
C ALA A 196 5.09 17.87 -11.40
N ILE A 197 3.76 17.94 -11.44
CA ILE A 197 2.90 16.86 -11.96
C ILE A 197 1.86 17.46 -12.92
N LYS A 198 1.44 16.69 -13.92
CA LYS A 198 0.36 17.05 -14.84
C LYS A 198 -0.99 16.71 -14.21
N VAL A 199 -1.96 17.63 -14.30
CA VAL A 199 -3.35 17.35 -13.91
C VAL A 199 -4.13 17.01 -15.16
N GLU A 200 -4.68 15.80 -15.23
CA GLU A 200 -5.55 15.36 -16.30
C GLU A 200 -7.00 15.73 -16.00
N THR A 201 -7.75 16.10 -17.03
CA THR A 201 -9.17 16.50 -16.92
C THR A 201 -10.12 15.59 -17.68
N ASP A 202 -9.60 14.73 -18.56
CA ASP A 202 -10.37 13.74 -19.30
C ASP A 202 -9.80 12.35 -19.01
N LEU A 203 -10.63 11.50 -18.42
CA LEU A 203 -10.23 10.15 -18.01
C LEU A 203 -9.87 9.26 -19.21
N ASN A 204 -10.62 9.34 -20.31
CA ASN A 204 -10.41 8.47 -21.46
C ASN A 204 -9.16 8.88 -22.23
N GLU A 205 -8.92 10.18 -22.38
CA GLU A 205 -7.69 10.69 -22.98
C GLU A 205 -6.45 10.31 -22.14
N ALA A 206 -6.55 10.45 -20.81
CA ALA A 206 -5.49 10.07 -19.89
C ALA A 206 -5.20 8.56 -19.98
N LEU A 207 -6.22 7.71 -19.93
CA LEU A 207 -6.09 6.26 -20.07
C LEU A 207 -5.54 5.85 -21.44
N GLY A 208 -5.92 6.55 -22.51
CA GLY A 208 -5.43 6.28 -23.87
C GLY A 208 -3.97 6.70 -24.12
N SER A 209 -3.38 7.49 -23.22
CA SER A 209 -2.02 8.04 -23.37
C SER A 209 -0.99 7.48 -22.38
N HIS A 210 -1.41 6.58 -21.48
CA HIS A 210 -0.54 6.01 -20.45
C HIS A 210 -0.64 4.49 -20.42
N ASN A 211 0.53 3.84 -20.33
CA ASN A 211 0.62 2.39 -20.15
C ASN A 211 0.99 1.99 -18.73
N ILE A 212 1.41 2.93 -17.87
CA ILE A 212 1.79 2.63 -16.49
C ILE A 212 0.80 3.35 -15.57
N LEU A 213 0.08 2.58 -14.78
CA LEU A 213 -1.08 3.04 -14.04
C LEU A 213 -0.94 2.74 -12.53
N VAL A 214 -1.37 3.69 -11.70
CA VAL A 214 -1.59 3.47 -10.27
C VAL A 214 -3.06 3.72 -9.95
N ASP A 215 -3.79 2.69 -9.58
CA ASP A 215 -5.20 2.77 -9.19
C ASP A 215 -5.33 2.84 -7.66
N ALA A 216 -5.48 4.06 -7.13
CA ALA A 216 -5.76 4.30 -5.72
C ALA A 216 -7.22 4.74 -5.48
N CYS A 217 -8.14 4.33 -6.36
CA CYS A 217 -9.55 4.71 -6.29
C CYS A 217 -10.40 3.68 -5.55
N PRO A 218 -11.45 4.12 -4.84
CA PRO A 218 -12.44 3.24 -4.24
C PRO A 218 -13.59 2.94 -5.21
N SER A 219 -13.29 2.60 -6.46
CA SER A 219 -14.30 2.51 -7.53
C SER A 219 -13.93 1.45 -8.54
N ALA A 220 -14.93 0.66 -8.97
CA ALA A 220 -14.75 -0.42 -9.92
C ALA A 220 -14.94 0.04 -11.38
N ASP A 221 -14.52 -0.81 -12.30
CA ASP A 221 -14.93 -0.81 -13.72
C ASP A 221 -14.71 0.52 -14.48
N PHE A 222 -13.65 1.27 -14.18
CA PHE A 222 -13.28 2.48 -14.94
C PHE A 222 -12.09 2.26 -15.89
N ILE A 223 -11.29 1.20 -15.68
CA ILE A 223 -10.25 0.76 -16.61
C ILE A 223 -10.84 -0.34 -17.49
N MET A 224 -11.25 0.05 -18.70
CA MET A 224 -11.91 -0.82 -19.69
C MET A 224 -10.89 -1.64 -20.50
N PRO A 225 -11.30 -2.77 -21.12
CA PRO A 225 -10.41 -3.61 -21.93
C PRO A 225 -9.72 -2.88 -23.09
N GLN A 226 -10.30 -1.79 -23.59
CA GLN A 226 -9.72 -0.96 -24.65
C GLN A 226 -8.56 -0.08 -24.16
N HIS A 227 -8.42 0.12 -22.85
CA HIS A 227 -7.32 0.86 -22.23
C HIS A 227 -6.14 -0.05 -21.83
N ILE A 228 -6.27 -1.37 -22.05
CA ILE A 228 -5.27 -2.38 -21.69
C ILE A 228 -4.61 -2.92 -22.95
N SER A 229 -3.29 -2.79 -22.99
CA SER A 229 -2.38 -3.35 -24.00
C SER A 229 -1.42 -4.35 -23.37
N GLU A 230 -0.59 -5.00 -24.18
CA GLU A 230 0.44 -5.94 -23.71
C GLU A 230 1.54 -5.24 -22.87
N ASP A 231 1.71 -3.93 -23.05
CA ASP A 231 2.69 -3.11 -22.35
C ASP A 231 2.11 -2.43 -21.09
N THR A 232 0.82 -2.64 -20.82
CA THR A 232 0.15 -1.97 -19.70
C THR A 232 0.61 -2.59 -18.38
N MET A 233 1.12 -1.79 -17.45
CA MET A 233 1.51 -2.18 -16.08
C MET A 233 0.65 -1.43 -15.06
N ILE A 234 0.07 -2.15 -14.11
CA ILE A 234 -0.91 -1.59 -13.17
C ILE A 234 -0.56 -1.98 -11.74
N ALA A 235 -0.42 -0.97 -10.87
CA ALA A 235 -0.38 -1.13 -9.43
C ALA A 235 -1.68 -0.61 -8.83
N ALA A 236 -2.51 -1.50 -8.29
CA ALA A 236 -3.88 -1.19 -7.91
C ALA A 236 -4.17 -1.47 -6.43
N PRO A 237 -3.83 -0.57 -5.50
CA PRO A 237 -4.29 -0.65 -4.11
C PRO A 237 -5.79 -0.42 -3.93
N GLY A 238 -6.49 0.10 -4.94
CA GLY A 238 -7.92 0.38 -4.90
C GLY A 238 -8.78 -0.85 -4.62
N ILE A 239 -9.74 -0.70 -3.70
CA ILE A 239 -10.76 -1.71 -3.39
C ILE A 239 -12.14 -1.06 -3.53
N PRO A 240 -13.05 -1.60 -4.36
CA PRO A 240 -12.83 -2.69 -5.33
C PRO A 240 -11.86 -2.31 -6.45
N LEU A 241 -11.36 -3.30 -7.18
CA LEU A 241 -10.43 -3.11 -8.30
C LEU A 241 -11.07 -2.28 -9.43
N GLY A 242 -10.36 -1.26 -9.93
CA GLY A 242 -10.84 -0.38 -11.00
C GLY A 242 -10.90 -1.02 -12.39
N ILE A 243 -10.29 -2.18 -12.57
CA ILE A 243 -10.25 -2.92 -13.83
C ILE A 243 -11.53 -3.71 -14.03
N GLN A 244 -12.14 -3.55 -15.21
CA GLN A 244 -13.29 -4.36 -15.58
C GLN A 244 -12.90 -5.84 -15.71
N ALA A 245 -13.78 -6.75 -15.28
CA ALA A 245 -13.52 -8.20 -15.31
C ALA A 245 -13.04 -8.73 -16.68
N ALA A 246 -13.57 -8.20 -17.79
CA ALA A 246 -13.13 -8.58 -19.14
C ALA A 246 -11.69 -8.13 -19.48
N GLY A 247 -11.19 -7.09 -18.80
CA GLY A 247 -9.83 -6.59 -18.91
C GLY A 247 -8.82 -7.43 -18.13
N LEU A 248 -9.23 -8.04 -17.01
CA LEU A 248 -8.37 -8.93 -16.22
C LEU A 248 -7.82 -10.09 -17.04
N ALA A 249 -8.62 -10.65 -17.95
CA ALA A 249 -8.19 -11.75 -18.82
C ALA A 249 -7.03 -11.37 -19.78
N LYS A 250 -6.77 -10.07 -19.97
CA LYS A 250 -5.63 -9.58 -20.76
C LYS A 250 -4.37 -9.40 -19.93
N LEU A 251 -4.49 -9.33 -18.61
CA LEU A 251 -3.39 -9.11 -17.69
C LEU A 251 -2.92 -10.46 -17.15
N SER A 252 -1.62 -10.72 -17.25
CA SER A 252 -1.00 -11.95 -16.70
C SER A 252 0.02 -11.64 -15.62
N ASN A 253 1.02 -10.83 -15.97
CA ASN A 253 2.13 -10.45 -15.09
C ASN A 253 2.18 -8.94 -14.85
N GLN A 254 1.10 -8.26 -15.22
CA GLN A 254 1.01 -6.81 -15.40
C GLN A 254 0.16 -6.14 -14.33
N LEU A 255 -0.32 -6.89 -13.34
CA LEU A 255 -1.18 -6.40 -12.27
C LEU A 255 -0.56 -6.73 -10.92
N LEU A 256 -0.31 -5.68 -10.13
CA LEU A 256 -0.01 -5.76 -8.71
C LEU A 256 -1.26 -5.35 -7.94
N HIS A 257 -1.84 -6.29 -7.19
CA HIS A 257 -3.06 -6.05 -6.43
C HIS A 257 -3.13 -6.95 -5.20
N ASP A 258 -3.46 -6.35 -4.06
CA ASP A 258 -3.81 -7.03 -2.82
C ASP A 258 -4.61 -6.09 -1.89
N PRO A 259 -5.48 -6.63 -1.04
CA PRO A 259 -6.34 -5.82 -0.17
C PRO A 259 -5.62 -5.23 1.06
N LEU A 260 -4.44 -5.73 1.46
CA LEU A 260 -3.85 -5.37 2.77
C LEU A 260 -2.34 -5.65 2.91
N GLN A 261 -1.84 -6.73 2.31
CA GLN A 261 -0.49 -7.28 2.45
C GLN A 261 0.63 -6.26 2.21
N ILE A 262 0.65 -5.57 1.07
CA ILE A 262 1.73 -4.60 0.74
C ILE A 262 1.72 -3.40 1.69
N GLY A 263 0.53 -2.91 2.04
CA GLY A 263 0.35 -1.80 2.99
C GLY A 263 0.94 -2.15 4.36
N VAL A 264 0.51 -3.27 4.95
CA VAL A 264 1.00 -3.75 6.26
C VAL A 264 2.50 -4.02 6.24
N ALA A 265 3.00 -4.67 5.19
CA ALA A 265 4.42 -4.92 5.04
C ALA A 265 5.21 -3.62 5.00
N THR A 266 4.76 -2.62 4.23
CA THR A 266 5.45 -1.33 4.17
C THR A 266 5.38 -0.59 5.51
N MET A 267 4.25 -0.65 6.22
CA MET A 267 4.09 0.00 7.53
C MET A 267 5.10 -0.50 8.56
N ILE A 268 5.30 -1.82 8.65
CA ILE A 268 6.26 -2.37 9.62
C ILE A 268 7.69 -1.93 9.27
N PHE A 269 8.08 -2.05 8.00
CA PHE A 269 9.42 -1.62 7.56
C PHE A 269 9.62 -0.12 7.74
N ASP A 270 8.59 0.71 7.52
CA ASP A 270 8.64 2.15 7.76
C ASP A 270 8.97 2.46 9.23
N VAL A 271 8.39 1.75 10.21
CA VAL A 271 8.61 2.07 11.64
C VAL A 271 9.85 1.42 12.25
N LEU A 272 10.55 0.53 11.53
CA LEU A 272 11.79 -0.07 12.02
C LEU A 272 12.90 0.98 12.14
N GLU A 273 13.74 0.83 13.16
CA GLU A 273 15.03 1.52 13.21
C GLU A 273 15.93 1.01 12.08
N CYS A 274 16.74 1.88 11.49
CA CYS A 274 17.94 1.43 10.78
C CYS A 274 19.00 1.20 11.86
N SER A 275 19.74 0.10 11.79
CA SER A 275 20.96 0.01 12.59
C SER A 275 21.85 1.22 12.26
N PRO A 276 22.40 1.91 13.27
CA PRO A 276 23.26 3.07 13.05
C PRO A 276 24.52 2.73 12.24
#